data_AF-A0A3C0WVU3-F1
#
_entry.id   AF-A0A3C0WVU3-F1
#
_cell.length_a   1.000
_cell.length_b   1.000
_cell.length_c   1.000
_cell.angle_alpha   90.00
_cell.angle_beta   90.00
_cell.angle_gamma   90.00
#
_symmetry.space_group_name_H-M   'P 1'
#
loop_
_entity.id
_entity.type
_entity.pdbx_description
1 polymer ?
#
loop_
_entity_poly.entity_id
_entity_poly.type
_entity_poly.pdbx_seq_one_letter_code
_entity_poly.pdbx_strand_id
1 'polypeptide(L)'
;MMWVVYFAALSFSVVIVMIYMLVPRKDGLIIAVGNLVISFFSKLHILKKEKTDKLIVKLQDHVGKLKKNMSSLDFSSFEWARSILILIIEKFISFSIQFFVALSLGIDIQGSFFLLVASFSMAIIISNQVAIPGSFGIHEISYFVFLMPIIGSETSLNFMMLLNRIVTYYFPLLFGGLALMIKNPGTRKTDILKDDGESEIIESIDDFISNGPEV
;
A
#
# COMPACT_ATOMS: atom_id res chain seq x y z
N MET A 1 -9.77 -29.11 -7.81
CA MET A 1 -8.60 -28.74 -6.98
C MET A 1 -8.38 -27.22 -6.93
N MET A 2 -8.41 -26.49 -8.06
CA MET A 2 -8.23 -25.02 -8.07
C MET A 2 -9.24 -24.23 -7.22
N TRP A 3 -10.51 -24.64 -7.16
CA TRP A 3 -11.54 -24.00 -6.31
C TRP A 3 -11.14 -23.94 -4.84
N VAL A 4 -10.48 -24.97 -4.30
CA VAL A 4 -10.04 -25.00 -2.90
C VAL A 4 -8.97 -23.93 -2.66
N VAL A 5 -8.05 -23.74 -3.60
CA VAL A 5 -7.00 -22.71 -3.52
C VAL A 5 -7.63 -21.31 -3.56
N TYR A 6 -8.63 -21.11 -4.42
CA TYR A 6 -9.35 -19.83 -4.46
C TYR A 6 -10.09 -19.53 -3.15
N PHE A 7 -10.83 -20.51 -2.61
CA PHE A 7 -11.52 -20.34 -1.33
C PHE A 7 -10.55 -20.12 -0.17
N ALA A 8 -9.42 -20.80 -0.15
CA ALA A 8 -8.40 -20.62 0.88
C ALA A 8 -7.77 -19.22 0.84
N ALA A 9 -7.38 -18.74 -0.35
CA ALA A 9 -6.79 -17.42 -0.52
C ALA A 9 -7.78 -16.29 -0.19
N LEU A 10 -9.05 -16.45 -0.57
CA LEU A 10 -10.11 -15.50 -0.23
C LEU A 10 -10.37 -15.48 1.29
N SER A 11 -10.47 -16.65 1.91
CA SER A 11 -10.68 -16.77 3.36
C SER A 11 -9.55 -16.12 4.15
N PHE A 12 -8.30 -16.36 3.75
CA PHE A 12 -7.13 -15.73 4.37
C PHE A 12 -7.17 -14.20 4.26
N SER A 13 -7.54 -13.68 3.10
CA SER A 13 -7.64 -12.23 2.85
C SER A 13 -8.74 -11.58 3.70
N VAL A 14 -9.90 -12.23 3.82
CA VAL A 14 -10.99 -11.75 4.68
C VAL A 14 -10.56 -11.72 6.13
N VAL A 15 -9.85 -12.75 6.62
CA VAL A 15 -9.33 -12.80 7.99
C VAL A 15 -8.35 -11.66 8.26
N ILE A 16 -7.43 -11.38 7.34
CA ILE A 16 -6.47 -10.27 7.48
C ILE A 16 -7.19 -8.91 7.53
N VAL A 17 -8.12 -8.65 6.61
CA VAL A 17 -8.89 -7.40 6.59
C VAL A 17 -9.72 -7.26 7.88
N MET A 18 -10.29 -8.36 8.36
CA MET A 18 -11.02 -8.39 9.63
C MET A 18 -10.13 -8.04 10.81
N ILE A 19 -8.89 -8.55 10.85
CA ILE A 19 -7.88 -8.19 11.86
C ILE A 19 -7.57 -6.69 11.79
N TYR A 20 -7.31 -6.14 10.59
CA TYR A 20 -7.05 -4.71 10.41
C TYR A 20 -8.25 -3.82 10.78
N MET A 21 -9.49 -4.27 10.57
CA MET A 21 -10.69 -3.56 11.03
C MET A 21 -10.93 -3.67 12.54
N LEU A 22 -10.44 -4.73 13.18
CA LEU A 22 -10.51 -4.93 14.63
C LEU A 22 -9.49 -4.06 15.39
N VAL A 23 -8.37 -3.72 14.76
CA VAL A 23 -7.29 -2.87 15.31
C VAL A 23 -7.83 -1.54 15.88
N PRO A 24 -8.59 -0.72 15.14
CA PRO A 24 -9.12 0.55 15.67
C PRO A 24 -10.30 0.39 16.65
N ARG A 25 -10.88 -0.82 16.77
CA ARG A 25 -12.13 -1.04 17.52
C ARG A 25 -11.91 -1.61 18.92
N LYS A 26 -10.80 -2.33 19.15
CA LYS A 26 -10.50 -2.97 20.44
C LYS A 26 -9.01 -2.89 20.79
N ASP A 27 -8.59 -1.74 21.34
CA ASP A 27 -7.24 -1.46 21.83
C ASP A 27 -6.66 -2.59 22.72
N GLY A 28 -7.52 -3.21 23.54
CA GLY A 28 -7.15 -4.32 24.43
C GLY A 28 -6.71 -5.59 23.71
N LEU A 29 -7.16 -5.84 22.48
CA LEU A 29 -6.79 -7.06 21.71
C LEU A 29 -5.39 -6.93 21.14
N ILE A 30 -5.01 -5.74 20.66
CA ILE A 30 -3.65 -5.45 20.19
C ILE A 30 -2.66 -5.51 21.35
N ILE A 31 -3.03 -4.93 22.50
CA ILE A 31 -2.18 -4.93 23.70
C ILE A 31 -2.06 -6.37 24.24
N ALA A 32 -3.13 -7.17 24.22
CA ALA A 32 -3.10 -8.57 24.65
C ALA A 32 -2.25 -9.44 23.72
N VAL A 33 -2.39 -9.31 22.39
CA VAL A 33 -1.58 -10.03 21.41
C VAL A 33 -0.12 -9.58 21.48
N GLY A 34 0.13 -8.27 21.61
CA GLY A 34 1.46 -7.71 21.83
C GLY A 34 2.11 -8.27 23.09
N ASN A 35 1.39 -8.30 24.21
CA ASN A 35 1.88 -8.89 25.46
C ASN A 35 2.11 -10.40 25.34
N LEU A 36 1.25 -11.12 24.62
CA LEU A 36 1.42 -12.56 24.38
C LEU A 36 2.70 -12.82 23.57
N VAL A 37 2.90 -12.11 22.46
CA VAL A 37 4.10 -12.22 21.62
C VAL A 37 5.34 -11.83 22.42
N ILE A 38 5.30 -10.73 23.17
CA ILE A 38 6.41 -10.28 24.01
C ILE A 38 6.73 -11.31 25.11
N SER A 39 5.71 -11.93 25.72
CA SER A 39 5.90 -13.02 26.71
C SER A 39 6.45 -14.29 26.07
N PHE A 40 6.09 -14.58 24.81
CA PHE A 40 6.58 -15.72 24.05
C PHE A 40 8.06 -15.55 23.71
N PHE A 41 8.46 -14.35 23.29
CA PHE A 41 9.86 -14.00 23.04
C PHE A 41 10.69 -13.87 24.33
N SER A 42 10.08 -13.50 25.47
CA SER A 42 10.77 -13.51 26.77
C SER A 42 10.98 -14.93 27.30
N LYS A 43 10.02 -15.85 27.08
CA LYS A 43 10.16 -17.30 27.34
C LYS A 43 11.25 -17.95 26.48
N LEU A 44 11.50 -17.41 25.29
CA LEU A 44 12.59 -17.85 24.41
C LEU A 44 13.97 -17.32 24.84
N HIS A 45 14.08 -16.56 25.95
CA HIS A 45 15.31 -16.06 26.57
C HIS A 45 16.21 -15.15 25.70
N ILE A 46 15.73 -14.71 24.53
CA ILE A 46 16.45 -13.81 23.59
C ILE A 46 16.44 -12.34 24.08
N LEU A 47 15.56 -11.98 25.02
CA LEU A 47 15.40 -10.60 25.50
C LEU A 47 15.50 -10.51 27.03
N LYS A 48 16.45 -9.72 27.54
CA LYS A 48 16.53 -9.31 28.96
C LYS A 48 15.27 -8.55 29.37
N LYS A 49 14.66 -8.94 30.51
CA LYS A 49 13.43 -8.38 31.10
C LYS A 49 13.34 -6.84 31.09
N GLU A 50 14.45 -6.14 31.25
CA GLU A 50 14.51 -4.68 31.28
C GLU A 50 14.18 -4.00 29.93
N LYS A 51 14.43 -4.67 28.79
CA LYS A 51 14.04 -4.19 27.46
C LYS A 51 12.58 -4.50 27.13
N THR A 52 12.03 -5.52 27.77
CA THR A 52 10.64 -5.99 27.59
C THR A 52 9.64 -4.93 28.03
N ASP A 53 9.83 -4.32 29.20
CA ASP A 53 8.91 -3.29 29.71
C ASP A 53 8.97 -1.99 28.90
N LYS A 54 10.16 -1.58 28.44
CA LYS A 54 10.32 -0.43 27.53
C LYS A 54 9.65 -0.65 26.17
N LEU A 55 9.64 -1.89 25.67
CA LEU A 55 8.95 -2.24 24.42
C LEU A 55 7.42 -2.22 24.59
N ILE A 56 6.90 -2.64 25.74
CA ILE A 56 5.46 -2.57 26.05
C ILE A 56 4.99 -1.11 26.12
N VAL A 57 5.77 -0.24 26.78
CA VAL A 57 5.44 1.20 26.85
C VAL A 57 5.51 1.86 25.47
N LYS A 58 6.51 1.53 24.64
CA LYS A 58 6.59 2.01 23.24
C LYS A 58 5.45 1.47 22.37
N LEU A 59 4.99 0.24 22.60
CA LEU A 59 3.86 -0.34 21.89
C LEU A 59 2.57 0.42 22.25
N GLN A 60 2.35 0.69 23.54
CA GLN A 60 1.19 1.46 24.01
C GLN A 60 1.20 2.91 23.48
N ASP A 61 2.36 3.56 23.44
CA ASP A 61 2.51 4.91 22.87
C ASP A 61 2.25 4.95 21.36
N HIS A 62 2.73 3.95 20.60
CA HIS A 62 2.42 3.84 19.16
C HIS A 62 0.94 3.57 18.90
N VAL A 63 0.29 2.72 19.70
CA VAL A 63 -1.16 2.46 19.59
C VAL A 63 -1.96 3.71 19.95
N GLY A 64 -1.55 4.46 20.98
CA GLY A 64 -2.16 5.74 21.36
C GLY A 64 -2.03 6.80 20.26
N LYS A 65 -0.84 6.91 19.64
CA LYS A 65 -0.61 7.81 18.49
C LYS A 65 -1.38 7.37 17.25
N LEU A 66 -1.45 6.08 16.97
CA LEU A 66 -2.24 5.53 15.86
C LEU A 66 -3.71 5.87 16.02
N LYS A 67 -4.26 5.73 17.24
CA LYS A 67 -5.64 6.09 17.56
C LYS A 67 -5.90 7.58 17.37
N LYS A 68 -5.02 8.45 17.88
CA LYS A 68 -5.15 9.91 17.70
C LYS A 68 -5.13 10.31 16.23
N ASN A 69 -4.24 9.70 15.45
CA ASN A 69 -4.10 9.95 14.01
C ASN A 69 -5.25 9.35 13.19
N MET A 70 -5.87 8.26 13.64
CA MET A 70 -7.06 7.69 12.99
C MET A 70 -8.34 8.45 13.36
N SER A 71 -8.46 8.93 14.60
CA SER A 71 -9.63 9.71 15.04
C SER A 71 -9.69 11.11 14.42
N SER A 72 -8.58 11.62 13.89
CA SER A 72 -8.56 12.88 13.12
C SER A 72 -8.92 12.72 11.65
N LEU A 73 -9.15 11.48 11.19
CA LEU A 73 -9.57 11.21 9.81
C LEU A 73 -11.10 11.10 9.77
N ASP A 74 -11.77 12.25 9.72
CA ASP A 74 -13.20 12.34 9.45
C ASP A 74 -13.46 12.01 7.97
N PHE A 75 -13.42 10.73 7.62
CA PHE A 75 -13.81 10.31 6.29
C PHE A 75 -15.33 10.25 6.19
N SER A 76 -15.90 11.09 5.34
CA SER A 76 -17.30 10.96 4.93
C SER A 76 -17.52 9.60 4.25
N SER A 77 -18.61 8.90 4.59
CA SER A 77 -18.97 7.60 4.00
C SER A 77 -19.01 7.64 2.46
N PHE A 78 -19.30 8.81 1.88
CA PHE A 78 -19.32 9.02 0.45
C PHE A 78 -17.93 9.01 -0.20
N GLU A 79 -16.94 9.60 0.47
CA GLU A 79 -15.55 9.62 -0.03
C GLU A 79 -14.92 8.23 0.00
N TRP A 80 -15.25 7.43 1.02
CA TRP A 80 -14.87 6.01 1.07
C TRP A 80 -15.44 5.22 -0.10
N ALA A 81 -16.73 5.36 -0.36
CA ALA A 81 -17.39 4.66 -1.46
C ALA A 81 -16.79 5.05 -2.81
N ARG A 82 -16.52 6.34 -3.03
CA ARG A 82 -15.87 6.83 -4.26
C ARG A 82 -14.47 6.24 -4.44
N SER A 83 -13.67 6.24 -3.38
CA SER A 83 -12.32 5.67 -3.40
C SER A 83 -12.33 4.17 -3.70
N ILE A 84 -13.24 3.41 -3.07
CA ILE A 84 -13.42 1.98 -3.34
C ILE A 84 -13.79 1.75 -4.81
N LEU A 85 -14.72 2.54 -5.35
CA LEU A 85 -15.14 2.39 -6.75
C LEU A 85 -13.97 2.65 -7.72
N ILE A 86 -13.20 3.71 -7.49
CA ILE A 86 -12.02 4.03 -8.29
C ILE A 86 -11.00 2.89 -8.21
N LEU A 87 -10.75 2.35 -7.02
CA LEU A 87 -9.85 1.20 -6.83
C LEU A 87 -10.34 -0.05 -7.57
N ILE A 88 -11.63 -0.34 -7.53
CA ILE A 88 -12.20 -1.49 -8.27
C ILE A 88 -11.95 -1.33 -9.77
N ILE A 89 -12.23 -0.14 -10.31
CA ILE A 89 -12.03 0.14 -11.74
C ILE A 89 -10.55 0.08 -12.11
N GLU A 90 -9.68 0.73 -11.34
CA GLU A 90 -8.23 0.72 -11.54
C GLU A 90 -7.68 -0.72 -11.53
N LYS A 91 -8.05 -1.52 -10.53
CA LYS A 91 -7.59 -2.91 -10.41
C LYS A 91 -8.17 -3.79 -11.51
N PHE A 92 -9.42 -3.60 -11.90
CA PHE A 92 -10.02 -4.34 -13.01
C PHE A 92 -9.29 -4.07 -14.33
N ILE A 93 -9.02 -2.81 -14.64
CA ILE A 93 -8.25 -2.43 -15.84
C ILE A 93 -6.85 -3.02 -15.76
N SER A 94 -6.17 -2.88 -14.62
CA SER A 94 -4.81 -3.40 -14.42
C SER A 94 -4.73 -4.92 -14.61
N PHE A 95 -5.71 -5.68 -14.12
CA PHE A 95 -5.74 -7.13 -14.30
C PHE A 95 -6.11 -7.54 -15.72
N SER A 96 -6.91 -6.73 -16.42
CA SER A 96 -7.27 -6.96 -17.82
C SER A 96 -6.08 -6.86 -18.77
N ILE A 97 -5.04 -6.09 -18.42
CA ILE A 97 -3.80 -5.96 -19.21
C ILE A 97 -3.20 -7.34 -19.53
N GLN A 98 -3.23 -8.27 -18.58
CA GLN A 98 -2.68 -9.61 -18.76
C GLN A 98 -3.35 -10.39 -19.89
N PHE A 99 -4.64 -10.20 -20.07
CA PHE A 99 -5.37 -10.82 -21.16
C PHE A 99 -4.94 -10.27 -22.52
N PHE A 100 -4.80 -8.94 -22.63
CA PHE A 100 -4.32 -8.33 -23.86
C PHE A 100 -2.87 -8.69 -24.17
N VAL A 101 -2.03 -8.84 -23.14
CA VAL A 101 -0.66 -9.36 -23.30
C VAL A 101 -0.69 -10.80 -23.83
N ALA A 102 -1.53 -11.68 -23.27
CA ALA A 102 -1.69 -13.04 -23.78
C ALA A 102 -2.11 -13.08 -25.27
N LEU A 103 -3.11 -12.26 -25.63
CA LEU A 103 -3.57 -12.11 -27.01
C LEU A 103 -2.46 -11.60 -27.95
N SER A 104 -1.68 -10.62 -27.50
CA SER A 104 -0.59 -10.03 -28.31
C SER A 104 0.51 -11.04 -28.64
N LEU A 105 0.70 -12.04 -27.78
CA LEU A 105 1.66 -13.12 -27.98
C LEU A 105 1.10 -14.29 -28.79
N GLY A 106 -0.16 -14.22 -29.22
CA GLY A 106 -0.83 -15.30 -29.96
C GLY A 106 -1.02 -16.57 -29.12
N ILE A 107 -1.07 -16.45 -27.80
CA ILE A 107 -1.25 -17.58 -26.90
C ILE A 107 -2.72 -18.01 -26.92
N ASP A 108 -2.97 -19.29 -27.17
CA ASP A 108 -4.31 -19.86 -27.06
C ASP A 108 -4.67 -20.04 -25.57
N ILE A 109 -5.60 -19.23 -25.10
CA ILE A 109 -6.00 -19.18 -23.70
C ILE A 109 -7.02 -20.28 -23.47
N GLN A 110 -6.69 -21.28 -22.65
CA GLN A 110 -7.63 -22.33 -22.26
C GLN A 110 -8.62 -21.78 -21.22
N GLY A 111 -9.57 -20.95 -21.65
CA GLY A 111 -10.58 -20.37 -20.77
C GLY A 111 -11.18 -19.05 -21.25
N SER A 112 -12.06 -18.48 -20.42
CA SER A 112 -12.68 -17.18 -20.68
C SER A 112 -11.80 -16.03 -20.19
N PHE A 113 -12.01 -14.83 -20.76
CA PHE A 113 -11.42 -13.57 -20.29
C PHE A 113 -11.50 -13.43 -18.75
N PHE A 114 -12.68 -13.67 -18.20
CA PHE A 114 -12.93 -13.55 -16.76
C PHE A 114 -12.14 -14.56 -15.93
N LEU A 115 -11.91 -15.77 -16.44
CA LEU A 115 -11.11 -16.78 -15.73
C LEU A 115 -9.64 -16.35 -15.62
N LEU A 116 -9.09 -15.77 -16.69
CA LEU A 116 -7.71 -15.25 -16.67
C LEU A 116 -7.57 -14.07 -15.71
N VAL A 117 -8.49 -13.10 -15.78
CA VAL A 117 -8.52 -11.93 -14.90
C VAL A 117 -8.67 -12.35 -13.43
N ALA A 118 -9.56 -13.31 -13.13
CA ALA A 118 -9.74 -13.84 -11.79
C ALA A 118 -8.51 -14.62 -11.29
N SER A 119 -7.83 -15.35 -12.15
CA SER A 119 -6.62 -16.10 -11.78
C SER A 119 -5.46 -15.17 -11.48
N PHE A 120 -5.30 -14.13 -12.30
CA PHE A 120 -4.28 -13.11 -12.05
C PHE A 120 -4.57 -12.27 -10.82
N SER A 121 -5.84 -11.90 -10.56
CA SER A 121 -6.20 -11.15 -9.36
C SER A 121 -5.84 -11.92 -8.09
N MET A 122 -6.03 -13.24 -8.08
CA MET A 122 -5.68 -14.10 -6.95
C MET A 122 -4.17 -14.21 -6.74
N ALA A 123 -3.39 -14.27 -7.84
CA ALA A 123 -1.93 -14.20 -7.76
C ALA A 123 -1.46 -12.88 -7.12
N ILE A 124 -2.05 -11.75 -7.52
CA ILE A 124 -1.73 -10.42 -6.96
C ILE A 124 -2.15 -10.30 -5.50
N ILE A 125 -3.34 -10.81 -5.13
CA ILE A 125 -3.82 -10.77 -3.75
C ILE A 125 -2.81 -11.47 -2.83
N ILE A 126 -2.36 -12.68 -3.19
CA ILE A 126 -1.37 -13.43 -2.40
C ILE A 126 -0.04 -12.68 -2.34
N SER A 127 0.41 -12.12 -3.46
CA SER A 127 1.66 -11.38 -3.56
C SER A 127 1.68 -10.10 -2.72
N ASN A 128 0.52 -9.46 -2.54
CA ASN A 128 0.38 -8.24 -1.77
C ASN A 128 0.29 -8.48 -0.26
N GLN A 129 0.10 -9.71 0.20
CA GLN A 129 0.03 -10.01 1.65
C GLN A 129 1.39 -9.89 2.34
N VAL A 130 2.49 -9.88 1.57
CA VAL A 130 3.83 -9.72 2.12
C VAL A 130 4.36 -8.37 1.69
N ALA A 131 4.76 -7.53 2.65
CA ALA A 131 5.32 -6.20 2.42
C ALA A 131 6.75 -6.26 1.88
N ILE A 132 6.95 -6.96 0.76
CA ILE A 132 8.23 -7.01 0.04
C ILE A 132 8.19 -5.90 -1.01
N PRO A 133 9.12 -4.92 -0.95
CA PRO A 133 9.24 -3.92 -2.00
C PRO A 133 9.50 -4.62 -3.34
N GLY A 134 8.59 -4.46 -4.30
CA GLY A 134 8.64 -5.11 -5.61
C GLY A 134 8.08 -6.54 -5.69
N SER A 135 7.75 -7.17 -4.55
CA SER A 135 7.18 -8.52 -4.43
C SER A 135 7.84 -9.56 -5.36
N PHE A 136 9.16 -9.50 -5.48
CA PHE A 136 9.94 -10.45 -6.29
C PHE A 136 9.92 -11.84 -5.64
N GLY A 137 9.84 -12.90 -6.44
CA GLY A 137 9.69 -14.29 -5.98
C GLY A 137 8.24 -14.71 -5.71
N ILE A 138 7.53 -14.09 -4.76
CA ILE A 138 6.14 -14.49 -4.41
C ILE A 138 5.18 -14.22 -5.57
N HIS A 139 5.36 -13.09 -6.26
CA HIS A 139 4.60 -12.79 -7.46
C HIS A 139 4.87 -13.78 -8.58
N GLU A 140 6.11 -14.25 -8.74
CA GLU A 140 6.46 -15.20 -9.80
C GLU A 140 5.83 -16.55 -9.51
N ILE A 141 6.00 -17.06 -8.28
CA ILE A 141 5.44 -18.33 -7.84
C ILE A 141 3.91 -18.30 -7.96
N SER A 142 3.26 -17.25 -7.46
CA SER A 142 1.80 -17.14 -7.54
C SER A 142 1.32 -17.02 -8.99
N TYR A 143 2.03 -16.28 -9.84
CA TYR A 143 1.71 -16.19 -11.26
C TYR A 143 1.78 -17.56 -11.95
N PHE A 144 2.83 -18.34 -11.69
CA PHE A 144 2.94 -19.73 -12.15
C PHE A 144 1.80 -20.61 -11.64
N VAL A 145 1.52 -20.60 -10.33
CA VAL A 145 0.49 -21.47 -9.73
C VAL A 145 -0.90 -21.23 -10.33
N PHE A 146 -1.27 -19.97 -10.60
CA PHE A 146 -2.62 -19.63 -11.06
C PHE A 146 -2.78 -19.54 -12.58
N LEU A 147 -1.74 -19.16 -13.32
CA LEU A 147 -1.85 -18.99 -14.78
C LEU A 147 -1.27 -20.16 -15.58
N MET A 148 -0.36 -20.97 -15.04
CA MET A 148 0.17 -22.15 -15.74
C MET A 148 -0.93 -23.12 -16.22
N PRO A 149 -1.98 -23.41 -15.43
CA PRO A 149 -3.07 -24.29 -15.88
C PRO A 149 -3.91 -23.72 -17.03
N ILE A 150 -3.85 -22.41 -17.28
CA ILE A 150 -4.64 -21.70 -18.30
C ILE A 150 -3.81 -21.49 -19.57
N ILE A 151 -2.53 -21.17 -19.40
CA ILE A 151 -1.59 -20.88 -20.51
C ILE A 151 -0.97 -22.18 -21.06
N GLY A 152 -0.77 -23.21 -20.23
CA GLY A 152 -0.24 -24.51 -20.64
C GLY A 152 1.22 -24.54 -21.08
N SER A 153 1.91 -23.39 -21.10
CA SER A 153 3.29 -23.24 -21.58
C SER A 153 4.10 -22.34 -20.63
N GLU A 154 5.19 -22.88 -20.07
CA GLU A 154 6.09 -22.13 -19.18
C GLU A 154 6.78 -20.96 -19.90
N THR A 155 7.19 -21.17 -21.14
CA THR A 155 7.85 -20.14 -21.95
C THR A 155 6.91 -18.96 -22.17
N SER A 156 5.68 -19.23 -22.59
CA SER A 156 4.66 -18.20 -22.83
C SER A 156 4.33 -17.44 -21.55
N LEU A 157 4.22 -18.16 -20.42
CA LEU A 157 3.96 -17.58 -19.11
C LEU A 157 5.10 -16.64 -18.65
N ASN A 158 6.36 -17.03 -18.85
CA ASN A 158 7.52 -16.20 -18.53
C ASN A 158 7.54 -14.91 -19.36
N PHE A 159 7.24 -15.00 -20.66
CA PHE A 159 7.14 -13.82 -21.52
C PHE A 159 6.01 -12.88 -21.09
N MET A 160 4.82 -13.42 -20.76
CA MET A 160 3.71 -12.62 -20.24
C MET A 160 4.09 -11.93 -18.93
N MET A 161 4.75 -12.64 -18.02
CA MET A 161 5.19 -12.09 -16.74
C MET A 161 6.19 -10.95 -16.94
N LEU A 162 7.15 -11.11 -17.85
CA LEU A 162 8.17 -10.11 -18.16
C LEU A 162 7.55 -8.86 -18.80
N LEU A 163 6.66 -9.03 -19.78
CA LEU A 163 5.90 -7.93 -20.38
C LEU A 163 5.06 -7.20 -19.34
N ASN A 164 4.45 -7.93 -18.41
CA ASN A 164 3.72 -7.30 -17.33
C ASN A 164 4.63 -6.43 -16.46
N ARG A 165 5.84 -6.88 -16.11
CA ARG A 165 6.80 -6.04 -15.37
C ARG A 165 7.16 -4.76 -16.15
N ILE A 166 7.32 -4.86 -17.47
CA ILE A 166 7.52 -3.68 -18.33
C ILE A 166 6.36 -2.71 -18.20
N VAL A 167 5.13 -3.17 -18.43
CA VAL A 167 3.96 -2.29 -18.48
C VAL A 167 3.56 -1.75 -17.10
N THR A 168 3.58 -2.58 -16.05
CA THR A 168 3.01 -2.19 -14.75
C THR A 168 4.03 -1.67 -13.76
N TYR A 169 5.33 -1.96 -13.95
CA TYR A 169 6.38 -1.52 -13.04
C TYR A 169 7.32 -0.50 -13.70
N TYR A 170 7.88 -0.83 -14.87
CA TYR A 170 8.89 0.04 -15.50
C TYR A 170 8.28 1.26 -16.19
N PHE A 171 7.11 1.15 -16.83
CA PHE A 171 6.43 2.28 -17.46
C PHE A 171 6.08 3.39 -16.43
N PRO A 172 5.32 3.11 -15.34
CA PRO A 172 5.02 4.12 -14.34
C PRO A 172 6.28 4.71 -13.67
N LEU A 173 7.33 3.90 -13.50
CA LEU A 173 8.60 4.37 -12.95
C LEU A 173 9.28 5.39 -13.87
N LEU A 174 9.32 5.11 -15.18
CA LEU A 174 9.90 6.03 -16.17
C LEU A 174 9.09 7.32 -16.27
N PHE A 175 7.77 7.22 -16.44
CA PHE A 175 6.91 8.40 -16.56
C PHE A 175 6.85 9.20 -15.25
N GLY A 176 6.81 8.54 -14.09
CA GLY A 176 6.88 9.18 -12.79
C GLY A 176 8.21 9.89 -12.56
N GLY A 177 9.33 9.25 -12.94
CA GLY A 177 10.66 9.86 -12.89
C GLY A 177 10.77 11.09 -13.80
N LEU A 178 10.28 11.00 -15.02
CA LEU A 178 10.24 12.13 -15.96
C LEU A 178 9.34 13.26 -15.44
N ALA A 179 8.17 12.95 -14.89
CA ALA A 179 7.28 13.95 -14.31
C ALA A 179 7.94 14.70 -13.14
N LEU A 180 8.75 14.01 -12.33
CA LEU A 180 9.53 14.63 -11.25
C LEU A 180 10.67 15.51 -11.79
N MET A 181 11.30 15.15 -12.91
CA MET A 181 12.33 15.98 -13.54
C MET A 181 11.74 17.26 -14.16
N ILE A 182 10.54 17.18 -14.72
CA ILE A 182 9.82 18.36 -15.27
C ILE A 182 9.36 19.28 -14.13
N LYS A 183 8.96 18.70 -12.99
CA LYS A 183 8.56 19.45 -11.79
C LYS A 183 9.78 19.82 -10.97
N ASN A 184 10.43 20.92 -11.34
CA ASN A 184 11.61 21.45 -10.66
C ASN A 184 11.36 21.55 -9.12
N PRO A 185 12.09 20.81 -8.26
CA PRO A 185 11.90 20.88 -6.81
C PRO A 185 12.32 22.23 -6.20
N GLY A 186 12.89 23.14 -7.00
CA GLY A 186 13.35 24.46 -6.57
C GLY A 186 12.25 25.50 -6.31
N THR A 187 11.01 25.32 -6.77
CA THR A 187 9.97 26.35 -6.61
C THR A 187 9.24 26.27 -5.26
N ARG A 188 9.17 25.10 -4.62
CA ARG A 188 8.40 24.96 -3.36
C ARG A 188 9.10 25.59 -2.15
N LYS A 189 10.43 25.71 -2.15
CA LYS A 189 11.15 26.40 -1.07
C LYS A 189 11.10 27.92 -1.20
N THR A 190 11.09 28.46 -2.41
CA THR A 190 11.02 29.91 -2.63
C THR A 190 9.66 30.49 -2.33
N ASP A 191 8.58 29.72 -2.47
CA ASP A 191 7.22 30.20 -2.18
C ASP A 191 6.94 30.24 -0.66
N ILE A 192 7.48 29.28 0.11
CA ILE A 192 7.35 29.26 1.58
C ILE A 192 8.24 30.34 2.22
N LEU A 193 9.45 30.56 1.68
CA LEU A 193 10.36 31.59 2.19
C LEU A 193 9.95 33.03 1.81
N LYS A 194 9.15 33.21 0.75
CA LYS A 194 8.59 34.51 0.38
C LYS A 194 7.39 34.89 1.24
N ASP A 195 6.55 33.93 1.60
CA ASP A 195 5.36 34.15 2.44
C ASP A 195 5.75 34.54 3.87
N ASP A 196 6.73 33.83 4.46
CA ASP A 196 7.27 34.18 5.79
C ASP A 196 7.97 35.55 5.77
N GLY A 197 8.76 35.85 4.73
CA GLY A 197 9.50 37.11 4.62
C GLY A 197 8.63 38.34 4.33
N GLU A 198 7.53 38.22 3.58
CA GLU A 198 6.58 39.32 3.40
C GLU A 198 5.76 39.57 4.68
N SER A 199 5.42 38.53 5.44
CA SER A 199 4.68 38.69 6.70
C SER A 199 5.48 39.43 7.78
N GLU A 200 6.77 39.16 7.95
CA GLU A 200 7.64 39.87 8.90
C GLU A 200 7.89 41.33 8.48
N ILE A 201 7.95 41.63 7.19
CA ILE A 201 8.12 43.01 6.70
C ILE A 201 6.85 43.83 6.91
N ILE A 202 5.67 43.23 6.70
CA ILE A 202 4.39 43.93 6.94
C ILE A 202 4.18 44.14 8.44
N GLU A 203 4.49 43.17 9.29
CA GLU A 203 4.36 43.28 10.75
C GLU A 203 5.33 44.35 11.33
N SER A 204 6.57 44.42 10.82
CA SER A 204 7.53 45.45 11.23
C SER A 204 7.19 46.86 10.71
N ILE A 205 6.51 46.98 9.56
CA ILE A 205 6.01 48.27 9.05
C ILE A 205 4.78 48.72 9.87
N ASP A 206 3.87 47.82 10.20
CA ASP A 206 2.70 48.14 11.02
C ASP A 206 3.09 48.53 12.47
N ASP A 207 4.09 47.88 13.06
CA ASP A 207 4.63 48.27 14.37
C ASP A 207 5.32 49.64 14.34
N PHE A 208 6.00 49.99 13.24
CA PHE A 208 6.62 51.30 13.06
C PHE A 208 5.57 52.41 12.85
N ILE A 209 4.46 52.11 12.18
CA ILE A 209 3.34 53.05 11.99
C ILE A 209 2.54 53.22 13.29
N SER A 210 2.36 52.15 14.07
CA SER A 210 1.61 52.19 15.34
C SER A 210 2.40 52.84 16.49
N ASN A 211 3.72 52.78 16.49
CA ASN A 211 4.57 53.29 17.59
C ASN A 211 5.55 54.39 17.15
N GLY A 212 5.28 55.04 16.02
CA GLY A 212 6.04 56.22 15.58
C GLY A 212 6.05 57.30 16.67
N PRO A 213 7.16 58.02 16.87
CA PRO A 213 7.31 58.93 17.99
C PRO A 213 6.26 60.03 17.91
N GLU A 214 5.48 60.19 18.98
CA GLU A 214 4.71 61.42 19.21
C GLU A 214 5.68 62.60 19.14
N VAL A 215 5.56 63.41 18.09
CA VAL A 215 6.16 64.75 17.99
C VAL A 215 5.11 65.76 18.40
#